data_AF-S3VY58-F1
#
_entry.id   AF-S3VY58-F1
#
_cell.length_a   1.000
_cell.length_b   1.000
_cell.length_c   1.000
_cell.angle_alpha   90.00
_cell.angle_beta   90.00
_cell.angle_gamma   90.00
#
_symmetry.space_group_name_H-M   'P 1'
#
loop_
_entity.id
_entity.type
_entity.pdbx_description
1 polymer ?
#
loop_
_entity_poly.entity_id
_entity_poly.type
_entity_poly.pdbx_seq_one_letter_code
_entity_poly.pdbx_strand_id
1 'polypeptide(L)' 'MDFFIPLNEYHLHRNLEEFIHFYNHHRTHISIEKDTPISSPVLHKPRDGNCRLVATPILGGLYHTYSYKRVA' A
#
# COMPACT_ATOMS: atom_id res chain seq x y z
N MET A 1 -8.02 7.26 12.47
CA MET A 1 -6.61 7.00 12.83
C MET A 1 -6.54 5.56 13.27
N ASP A 2 -5.53 4.85 12.81
CA ASP A 2 -5.30 3.45 13.11
C ASP A 2 -4.11 3.33 14.07
N PHE A 3 -4.17 2.40 15.02
CA PHE A 3 -3.15 2.25 16.06
C PHE A 3 -2.66 0.81 16.11
N PHE A 4 -1.38 0.63 16.44
CA PHE A 4 -0.80 -0.67 16.79
C PHE A 4 0.04 -0.54 18.06
N ILE A 5 0.23 -1.65 18.76
CA ILE A 5 1.05 -1.72 19.98
C ILE A 5 2.43 -2.25 19.60
N PRO A 6 3.51 -1.48 19.79
CA PRO A 6 4.88 -1.98 19.63
C PRO A 6 5.15 -3.09 20.65
N LEU A 7 5.77 -4.18 20.19
CA LEU A 7 6.06 -5.34 21.06
C LEU A 7 7.51 -5.33 21.56
N ASN A 8 8.41 -4.84 20.72
CA ASN A 8 9.81 -4.60 21.01
C ASN A 8 10.37 -3.63 19.96
N GLU A 9 11.65 -3.24 20.12
CA GLU A 9 12.35 -2.34 19.20
C GLU A 9 12.33 -2.86 17.77
N TYR A 10 12.68 -4.13 17.55
CA TYR A 10 12.68 -4.73 16.20
C TYR A 10 11.31 -4.64 15.52
N HIS A 11 10.24 -4.98 16.23
CA HIS A 11 8.86 -4.90 15.72
C HIS A 11 8.49 -3.46 15.34
N LEU A 12 8.87 -2.48 16.17
CA LEU A 12 8.65 -1.07 15.88
C LEU A 12 9.40 -0.62 14.63
N HIS A 13 10.69 -0.93 14.52
CA HIS A 13 11.51 -0.54 13.37
C HIS A 13 10.94 -1.13 12.07
N ARG A 14 10.61 -2.41 12.06
CA ARG A 14 10.04 -3.09 10.87
C ARG A 14 8.73 -2.45 10.42
N ASN A 15 7.83 -2.17 11.37
CA ASN A 15 6.56 -1.52 11.05
C ASN A 15 6.76 -0.07 10.59
N LEU A 16 7.67 0.69 11.20
CA LEU A 16 7.93 2.07 10.77
C LEU A 16 8.53 2.12 9.36
N GLU A 17 9.46 1.23 9.03
CA GLU A 17 10.02 1.12 7.67
C GLU A 17 8.91 0.82 6.64
N GLU A 18 8.06 -0.16 6.93
CA GLU A 18 6.94 -0.51 6.06
C GLU A 18 5.94 0.66 5.93
N PHE A 19 5.62 1.33 7.04
CA PHE A 19 4.73 2.50 7.03
C PHE A 19 5.30 3.66 6.22
N ILE A 20 6.58 3.98 6.37
CA ILE A 20 7.24 5.06 5.62
C ILE A 20 7.19 4.75 4.13
N HIS A 21 7.49 3.51 3.74
CA HIS A 21 7.39 3.09 2.35
C HIS A 21 5.95 3.25 1.83
N PHE A 22 4.96 2.78 2.57
CA PHE A 22 3.54 2.91 2.24
C PHE A 22 3.08 4.37 2.13
N TYR A 23 3.45 5.21 3.10
CA TYR A 23 3.08 6.62 3.14
C TYR A 23 3.60 7.37 1.92
N ASN A 24 4.85 7.10 1.54
CA ASN A 24 5.52 7.81 0.46
C ASN A 24 5.10 7.32 -0.94
N HIS A 25 4.71 6.05 -1.11
CA HIS A 25 4.47 5.47 -2.45
C HIS A 25 3.02 5.06 -2.72
N HIS A 26 2.18 4.96 -1.69
CA HIS A 26 0.85 4.36 -1.82
C HIS A 26 -0.27 5.14 -1.13
N ARG A 27 0.03 5.88 -0.05
CA ARG A 27 -0.98 6.71 0.63
C ARG A 27 -1.18 8.03 -0.12
N THR A 28 -2.39 8.28 -0.58
CA THR A 28 -2.76 9.53 -1.24
C THR A 28 -2.89 10.69 -0.24
N HIS A 29 -2.48 11.89 -0.62
CA HIS A 29 -2.57 13.09 0.22
C HIS A 29 -3.38 14.19 -0.46
N ILE A 30 -4.31 14.79 0.28
CA ILE A 30 -5.21 15.83 -0.25
C ILE A 30 -4.44 17.08 -0.71
N SER A 31 -3.34 17.42 -0.03
CA SER A 31 -2.52 18.60 -0.32
C SER A 31 -1.76 18.52 -1.65
N ILE A 32 -1.63 17.32 -2.23
CA ILE A 32 -0.97 17.08 -3.52
C ILE A 32 -1.95 16.42 -4.49
N GLU A 33 -3.16 16.96 -4.57
CA GLU A 33 -4.19 16.54 -5.53
C GLU A 33 -4.55 15.04 -5.46
N LYS A 34 -4.43 14.45 -4.26
CA LYS A 34 -4.61 13.01 -4.02
C LYS A 34 -3.55 12.13 -4.68
N ASP A 35 -2.40 12.68 -5.05
CA ASP A 35 -1.21 11.90 -5.40
C ASP A 35 -0.46 11.42 -4.13
N THR A 36 0.60 10.64 -4.33
CA THR A 36 1.57 10.21 -3.32
C THR A 36 2.80 11.11 -3.33
N PRO A 37 3.54 11.24 -2.21
CA PRO A 37 4.73 12.09 -2.16
C PRO A 37 5.80 11.67 -3.17
N ILE A 38 5.92 10.37 -3.40
CA ILE A 38 6.64 9.78 -4.52
C ILE A 38 5.58 9.21 -5.45
N SER A 39 5.43 9.82 -6.62
CA SER A 39 4.36 9.48 -7.56
C SER A 39 4.41 8.00 -7.96
N SER A 40 3.24 7.37 -7.97
CA SER A 40 3.07 5.95 -8.22
C SER A 40 2.35 5.71 -9.55
N PRO A 41 2.67 4.64 -10.30
CA PRO A 41 1.97 4.35 -11.55
C PRO A 41 0.46 4.16 -11.34
N VAL A 42 -0.34 4.78 -12.21
CA VAL A 42 -1.79 4.56 -12.22
C VAL A 42 -2.09 3.13 -12.68
N LEU A 43 -2.82 2.38 -11.86
CA LEU A 43 -3.20 1.00 -12.16
C LEU A 43 -4.45 0.94 -13.05
N HIS A 44 -4.26 0.65 -14.33
CA HIS A 44 -5.35 0.41 -15.25
C HIS A 44 -5.78 -1.06 -15.23
N LYS A 45 -7.10 -1.31 -15.16
CA LYS A 45 -7.66 -2.66 -15.32
C LYS A 45 -7.33 -3.19 -16.73
N PRO A 46 -6.68 -4.35 -16.87
CA PRO A 46 -6.43 -4.96 -18.16
C PRO A 46 -7.74 -5.25 -18.92
N ARG A 47 -7.75 -4.96 -20.22
CA ARG A 47 -8.96 -5.04 -21.08
C ARG A 47 -9.32 -6.47 -21.49
N ASP A 48 -8.37 -7.39 -21.40
CA ASP A 48 -8.49 -8.78 -21.82
C ASP A 48 -9.33 -9.64 -20.86
N GLY A 49 -9.78 -9.09 -19.72
CA GLY A 49 -10.63 -9.77 -18.75
C GLY A 49 -9.92 -10.86 -17.92
N ASN A 50 -8.72 -11.29 -18.33
CA ASN A 50 -7.94 -12.36 -17.71
C ASN A 50 -7.08 -11.87 -16.54
N CYS A 51 -7.61 -10.95 -15.73
CA CYS A 51 -6.90 -10.37 -14.61
C CYS A 51 -7.79 -10.26 -13.37
N ARG A 52 -7.23 -10.59 -12.21
CA ARG A 52 -7.86 -10.40 -10.90
C ARG A 52 -7.21 -9.26 -10.14
N LEU A 53 -8.01 -8.52 -9.38
CA LEU A 53 -7.50 -7.56 -8.40
C LEU A 53 -6.99 -8.33 -7.18
N VAL A 54 -5.76 -8.04 -6.77
CA VAL A 54 -5.09 -8.66 -5.62
C VAL A 54 -4.80 -7.59 -4.60
N ALA A 55 -5.27 -7.82 -3.38
CA ALA A 55 -4.93 -7.02 -2.22
C ALA A 55 -3.68 -7.61 -1.54
N THR A 56 -2.70 -6.77 -1.25
CA THR A 56 -1.51 -7.12 -0.48
C THR A 56 -1.60 -6.42 0.87
N PRO A 57 -1.63 -7.15 2.00
CA PRO A 57 -1.69 -6.54 3.31
C PRO A 57 -0.39 -5.78 3.61
N ILE A 58 -0.54 -4.66 4.30
CA ILE A 58 0.53 -3.78 4.78
C ILE A 58 0.32 -3.60 6.28
N LEU A 59 1.41 -3.56 7.06
CA LEU A 59 1.38 -3.40 8.52
C LEU A 59 0.51 -4.47 9.19
N GLY A 60 0.76 -5.74 8.86
CA GLY A 60 -0.02 -6.85 9.39
C GLY A 60 -1.50 -6.85 8.96
N GLY A 61 -1.85 -6.12 7.90
CA GLY A 61 -3.22 -6.04 7.38
C GLY A 61 -4.00 -4.81 7.82
N LEU A 62 -3.36 -3.87 8.53
CA LEU A 62 -3.97 -2.59 8.87
C LEU A 62 -4.28 -1.75 7.62
N TYR A 63 -3.43 -1.86 6.60
CA TYR A 63 -3.62 -1.24 5.29
C TYR A 63 -3.48 -2.29 4.19
N HIS A 64 -3.88 -1.92 2.96
CA HIS A 64 -3.73 -2.76 1.79
C HIS A 64 -3.28 -1.95 0.58
N THR A 65 -2.39 -2.51 -0.22
CA THR A 65 -2.13 -2.06 -1.60
C THR A 65 -2.82 -2.99 -2.57
N TYR A 66 -3.10 -2.51 -3.78
CA TYR A 66 -3.84 -3.26 -4.79
C TYR A 66 -3.02 -3.38 -6.06
N SER A 67 -3.15 -4.50 -6.77
CA SER A 67 -2.53 -4.73 -8.08
C SER A 67 -3.38 -5.66 -8.93
N TYR A 68 -3.28 -5.56 -10.25
CA TYR A 68 -3.88 -6.56 -11.14
C TYR A 68 -2.86 -7.67 -11.42
N LYS A 69 -3.26 -8.93 -11.22
CA LYS A 69 -2.49 -10.11 -11.63
C LYS A 69 -3.23 -10.90 -12.68
N ARG A 70 -2.51 -11.39 -13.70
CA ARG A 70 -3.07 -12.30 -14.69
C ARG A 70 -3.58 -13.58 -14.02
N VAL A 71 -4.74 -14.04 -14.48
CA VAL A 71 -5.30 -15.35 -14.15
C VAL A 71 -4.78 -16.32 -15.22
N ALA A 72 -4.28 -17.48 -14.78
CA ALA A 72 -3.80 -18.54 -15.67
C ALA A 72 -4.96 -19.23 -16.38
#